data_AF-C1BSW9-F1
#
_entry.id   AF-C1BSW9-F1
#
_cell.length_a   1.000
_cell.length_b   1.000
_cell.length_c   1.000
_cell.angle_alpha   90.00
_cell.angle_beta   90.00
_cell.angle_gamma   90.00
#
_symmetry.space_group_name_H-M   'P 1'
#
loop_
_entity.id
_entity.type
_entity.pdbx_description
1 polymer ?
#
loop_
_entity_poly.entity_id
_entity_poly.type
_entity_poly.pdbx_seq_one_letter_code
_entity_poly.pdbx_strand_id
1 'polypeptide(L)'
;MSSKGRIGAEVRWEDLRKEARRLENEIDSKLVTLSKTGSEFGAESYYSQDRLLSANEDNSSITNKIQDLESSLDRLSSINDLLSESTSSSGSTGRHILQRHREILSDYQQEFRKTKAHIESIIQRQDLLSSNSSNIYHKPNEEMESLLMENESVRNSERLLDEQINIALDSRETLISQRQAFKAMRKKLNDISNRFPVINNLVHKINLRKKKDAVILGSVIGFCLLFFLWYMFG
;
A
#
# COMPACT_ATOMS: atom_id res chain seq x y z
N MET A 1 32.95 -20.49 -21.04
CA MET A 1 31.75 -19.77 -21.55
C MET A 1 30.59 -19.60 -20.56
N SER A 2 30.68 -20.05 -19.30
CA SER A 2 29.52 -20.04 -18.36
C SER A 2 29.20 -18.67 -17.70
N SER A 3 30.11 -17.69 -17.72
CA SER A 3 29.90 -16.39 -17.04
C SER A 3 29.04 -15.42 -17.86
N LYS A 4 29.12 -15.47 -19.20
CA LYS A 4 28.43 -14.53 -20.10
C LYS A 4 26.90 -14.71 -20.12
N GLY A 5 26.43 -15.96 -19.99
CA GLY A 5 24.99 -16.26 -19.93
C GLY A 5 24.34 -15.87 -18.60
N ARG A 6 25.10 -15.91 -17.50
CA ARG A 6 24.61 -15.55 -16.17
C ARG A 6 24.43 -14.03 -16.01
N ILE A 7 25.34 -13.24 -16.59
CA ILE A 7 25.22 -11.77 -16.62
C ILE A 7 24.01 -11.33 -17.46
N GLY A 8 23.74 -11.99 -18.60
CA GLY A 8 22.55 -11.69 -19.41
C GLY A 8 21.23 -11.99 -18.71
N ALA A 9 21.19 -13.05 -17.88
CA ALA A 9 20.02 -13.40 -17.09
C ALA A 9 19.76 -12.39 -15.94
N GLU A 10 20.80 -11.90 -15.27
CA GLU A 10 20.67 -10.87 -14.24
C GLU A 10 20.19 -9.52 -14.81
N VAL A 11 20.71 -9.12 -15.98
CA VAL A 11 20.25 -7.90 -16.67
C VAL A 11 18.76 -8.01 -17.04
N ARG A 12 18.35 -9.13 -17.64
CA ARG A 12 16.95 -9.39 -17.99
C ARG A 12 16.03 -9.42 -16.76
N TRP A 13 16.49 -9.96 -15.63
CA TRP A 13 15.73 -10.00 -14.39
C TRP A 13 15.54 -8.59 -13.79
N GLU A 14 16.59 -7.76 -13.80
CA GLU A 14 16.51 -6.39 -13.30
C GLU A 14 15.62 -5.50 -14.19
N ASP A 15 15.63 -5.71 -15.51
CA ASP A 15 14.75 -5.00 -16.43
C ASP A 15 13.27 -5.36 -16.21
N LEU A 16 12.97 -6.66 -16.02
CA LEU A 16 11.62 -7.11 -15.68
C LEU A 16 11.14 -6.54 -14.33
N ARG A 17 12.05 -6.39 -13.36
CA ARG A 17 11.73 -5.81 -12.06
C ARG A 17 11.42 -4.32 -12.15
N LYS A 18 12.17 -3.57 -12.97
CA LYS A 18 11.89 -2.15 -13.22
C LYS A 18 10.53 -1.97 -13.89
N GLU A 19 10.22 -2.82 -14.86
CA GLU A 19 8.93 -2.79 -15.54
C GLU A 19 7.77 -3.17 -14.60
N ALA A 20 7.95 -4.17 -13.74
CA ALA A 20 6.98 -4.50 -12.69
C ALA A 20 6.68 -3.30 -11.80
N ARG A 21 7.71 -2.60 -11.29
CA ARG A 21 7.53 -1.38 -10.48
C ARG A 21 6.83 -0.25 -11.23
N ARG A 22 7.13 -0.10 -12.53
CA ARG A 22 6.47 0.91 -13.37
C ARG A 22 4.97 0.63 -13.47
N LEU A 23 4.61 -0.63 -13.71
CA LEU A 23 3.21 -1.07 -13.79
C LEU A 23 2.51 -1.01 -12.43
N GLU A 24 3.18 -1.33 -11.32
CA GLU A 24 2.63 -1.17 -9.97
C GLU A 24 2.22 0.29 -9.70
N ASN A 25 3.09 1.25 -10.00
CA ASN A 25 2.78 2.67 -9.86
C ASN A 25 1.64 3.12 -10.79
N GLU A 26 1.60 2.58 -12.01
CA GLU A 26 0.53 2.86 -12.97
C GLU A 26 -0.82 2.34 -12.45
N ILE A 27 -0.86 1.09 -11.96
CA ILE A 27 -2.05 0.45 -11.38
C ILE A 27 -2.54 1.24 -10.17
N ASP A 28 -1.64 1.64 -9.28
CA ASP A 28 -1.99 2.45 -8.10
C ASP A 28 -2.69 3.77 -8.50
N SER A 29 -2.14 4.49 -9.47
CA SER A 29 -2.75 5.73 -9.97
C SER A 29 -4.12 5.50 -10.64
N LYS A 30 -4.25 4.42 -11.43
CA LYS A 30 -5.52 4.03 -12.07
C LYS A 30 -6.56 3.61 -11.04
N LEU A 31 -6.17 2.89 -9.99
CA LEU A 31 -7.06 2.46 -8.92
C LEU A 31 -7.59 3.65 -8.11
N VAL A 32 -6.73 4.61 -7.78
CA VAL A 32 -7.13 5.84 -7.07
C VAL A 32 -8.11 6.67 -7.92
N THR A 33 -7.80 6.85 -9.20
CA THR A 33 -8.70 7.62 -10.10
C THR A 33 -10.04 6.91 -10.31
N LEU A 34 -10.04 5.57 -10.45
CA LEU A 34 -11.24 4.77 -10.56
C LEU A 34 -12.09 4.82 -9.27
N SER A 35 -11.46 4.67 -8.10
CA SER A 35 -12.14 4.78 -6.81
C SER A 35 -12.75 6.16 -6.59
N LYS A 36 -12.04 7.22 -7.00
CA LYS A 36 -12.55 8.59 -6.94
C LYS A 36 -13.74 8.79 -7.87
N THR A 37 -13.62 8.36 -9.13
CA THR A 37 -14.75 8.43 -10.09
C THR A 37 -15.95 7.63 -9.59
N GLY A 38 -15.74 6.43 -9.04
CA GLY A 38 -16.82 5.65 -8.43
C GLY A 38 -17.51 6.36 -7.27
N SER A 39 -16.74 7.02 -6.40
CA SER A 39 -17.28 7.76 -5.25
C SER A 39 -18.05 9.03 -5.68
N GLU A 40 -17.49 9.79 -6.64
CA GLU A 40 -18.14 10.98 -7.21
C GLU A 40 -19.45 10.60 -7.92
N PHE A 41 -19.42 9.52 -8.70
CA PHE A 41 -20.60 8.98 -9.39
C PHE A 41 -21.71 8.55 -8.42
N GLY A 42 -21.35 7.97 -7.27
CA GLY A 42 -22.32 7.60 -6.23
C GLY A 42 -22.92 8.79 -5.46
N ALA A 43 -22.16 9.86 -5.25
CA ALA A 43 -22.61 11.06 -4.52
C ALA A 43 -23.52 11.96 -5.37
N GLU A 44 -23.26 12.06 -6.67
CA GLU A 44 -23.92 12.99 -7.58
C GLU A 44 -25.27 12.47 -8.12
N SER A 45 -25.53 11.16 -8.01
CA SER A 45 -26.78 10.51 -8.44
C SER A 45 -28.04 10.91 -7.62
N TYR A 46 -27.92 11.72 -6.57
CA TYR A 46 -29.04 12.08 -5.70
C TYR A 46 -29.75 13.40 -6.05
N TYR A 47 -29.16 14.27 -6.88
CA TYR A 47 -29.63 15.66 -6.97
C TYR A 47 -30.26 16.08 -8.32
N SER A 48 -30.19 15.29 -9.40
CA SER A 48 -30.56 15.80 -10.74
C SER A 48 -31.18 14.76 -11.67
N GLN A 49 -32.48 14.91 -11.96
CA GLN A 49 -33.25 14.20 -12.99
C GLN A 49 -32.69 14.40 -14.43
N ASP A 50 -32.01 15.52 -14.67
CA ASP A 50 -31.61 16.00 -16.02
C ASP A 50 -30.36 15.28 -16.61
N ARG A 51 -29.80 14.29 -15.91
CA ARG A 51 -28.50 13.68 -16.26
C ARG A 51 -28.53 12.24 -16.80
N LEU A 52 -29.69 11.66 -17.10
CA LEU A 52 -29.81 10.31 -17.67
C LEU A 52 -28.97 10.10 -18.96
N LEU A 53 -28.80 11.14 -19.78
CA LEU A 53 -27.98 11.10 -20.99
C LEU A 53 -26.48 11.16 -20.67
N SER A 54 -26.07 11.94 -19.67
CA SER A 54 -24.66 12.04 -19.24
C SER A 54 -24.21 10.81 -18.44
N ALA A 55 -25.13 10.16 -17.73
CA ALA A 55 -24.88 8.94 -16.99
C ALA A 55 -24.40 7.80 -17.89
N ASN A 56 -24.95 7.66 -19.10
CA ASN A 56 -24.50 6.63 -20.05
C ASN A 56 -23.08 6.89 -20.57
N GLU A 57 -22.72 8.15 -20.81
CA GLU A 57 -21.36 8.53 -21.25
C GLU A 57 -20.35 8.30 -20.11
N ASP A 58 -20.71 8.67 -18.89
CA ASP A 58 -19.91 8.45 -17.68
C ASP A 58 -19.77 6.94 -17.36
N ASN A 59 -20.83 6.15 -17.51
CA ASN A 59 -20.82 4.69 -17.37
C ASN A 59 -19.87 4.02 -18.38
N SER A 60 -19.86 4.48 -19.64
CA SER A 60 -18.94 3.98 -20.66
C SER A 60 -17.48 4.32 -20.34
N SER A 61 -17.23 5.52 -19.82
CA SER A 61 -15.91 5.99 -19.38
C SER A 61 -15.38 5.18 -18.18
N ILE A 62 -16.24 4.90 -17.20
CA ILE A 62 -15.93 4.05 -16.05
C ILE A 62 -15.60 2.62 -16.51
N THR A 63 -16.40 2.05 -17.41
CA THR A 63 -16.17 0.71 -17.97
C THR A 63 -14.83 0.62 -18.70
N ASN A 64 -14.48 1.64 -19.49
CA ASN A 64 -13.18 1.72 -20.17
C ASN A 64 -12.00 1.78 -19.18
N LYS A 65 -12.13 2.55 -18.09
CA LYS A 65 -11.12 2.61 -17.02
C LYS A 65 -10.95 1.27 -16.30
N ILE A 66 -12.05 0.55 -16.06
CA ILE A 66 -12.02 -0.81 -15.49
C ILE A 66 -11.26 -1.75 -16.42
N GLN A 67 -11.58 -1.75 -17.72
CA GLN A 67 -10.92 -2.61 -18.71
C GLN A 67 -9.42 -2.32 -18.86
N ASP A 68 -9.03 -1.05 -18.85
CA ASP A 68 -7.62 -0.65 -18.91
C ASP A 68 -6.85 -1.14 -17.67
N LEU A 69 -7.45 -1.02 -16.47
CA LEU A 69 -6.86 -1.50 -15.23
C LEU A 69 -6.74 -3.03 -15.20
N GLU A 70 -7.74 -3.78 -15.69
CA GLU A 70 -7.65 -5.23 -15.88
C GLU A 70 -6.47 -5.61 -16.79
N SER A 71 -6.31 -4.90 -17.91
CA SER A 71 -5.20 -5.15 -18.83
C SER A 71 -3.82 -4.88 -18.21
N SER A 72 -3.72 -3.85 -17.36
CA SER A 72 -2.49 -3.54 -16.60
C SER A 72 -2.18 -4.62 -15.56
N LEU A 73 -3.20 -5.15 -14.87
CA LEU A 73 -3.06 -6.25 -13.90
C LEU A 73 -2.60 -7.55 -14.58
N ASP A 74 -3.17 -7.89 -15.74
CA ASP A 74 -2.78 -9.07 -16.52
C ASP A 74 -1.33 -8.98 -17.01
N ARG A 75 -0.90 -7.79 -17.44
CA ARG A 75 0.50 -7.52 -17.79
C ARG A 75 1.43 -7.68 -16.59
N LEU A 76 1.04 -7.17 -15.42
CA LEU A 76 1.84 -7.32 -14.19
C LEU A 76 1.92 -8.80 -13.76
N SER A 77 0.83 -9.56 -13.90
CA SER A 77 0.82 -11.02 -13.66
C SER A 77 1.79 -11.73 -14.59
N SER A 78 1.74 -11.42 -15.89
CA SER A 78 2.63 -12.01 -16.90
C SER A 78 4.10 -11.71 -16.61
N ILE A 79 4.42 -10.49 -16.17
CA ILE A 79 5.78 -10.11 -15.78
C ILE A 79 6.21 -10.84 -14.51
N ASN A 80 5.31 -11.04 -13.54
CA ASN A 80 5.59 -11.82 -12.34
C ASN A 80 5.89 -13.29 -12.66
N ASP A 81 5.19 -13.86 -13.64
CA ASP A 81 5.47 -15.21 -14.15
C ASP A 81 6.84 -15.28 -14.84
N LEU A 82 7.19 -14.29 -15.68
CA LEU A 82 8.51 -14.18 -16.29
C LEU A 82 9.63 -13.96 -15.27
N LEU A 83 9.39 -13.18 -14.21
CA LEU A 83 10.28 -13.01 -13.06
C LEU A 83 10.46 -14.35 -12.32
N SER A 84 9.40 -15.15 -12.21
CA SER A 84 9.46 -16.47 -11.58
C SER A 84 10.30 -17.48 -12.36
N GLU A 85 10.18 -17.50 -13.68
CA GLU A 85 11.00 -18.34 -14.55
C GLU A 85 12.49 -17.94 -14.47
N SER A 86 12.75 -16.64 -14.38
CA SER A 86 14.09 -16.06 -14.33
C SER A 86 14.76 -16.20 -12.95
N THR A 87 13.97 -16.25 -11.86
CA THR A 87 14.46 -16.38 -10.48
C THR A 87 14.97 -17.78 -10.15
N SER A 88 14.69 -18.78 -10.99
CA SER A 88 15.20 -20.16 -10.86
C SER A 88 16.73 -20.23 -10.78
N SER A 89 17.41 -19.19 -11.29
CA SER A 89 18.87 -19.02 -11.25
C SER A 89 19.37 -18.09 -10.14
N SER A 90 18.48 -17.44 -9.39
CA SER A 90 18.77 -16.40 -8.40
C SER A 90 18.72 -16.95 -6.96
N GLY A 91 19.56 -16.41 -6.08
CA GLY A 91 19.70 -16.87 -4.69
C GLY A 91 18.47 -16.58 -3.80
N SER A 92 18.58 -16.83 -2.49
CA SER A 92 17.49 -16.64 -1.51
C SER A 92 16.84 -15.24 -1.59
N THR A 93 17.61 -14.19 -1.84
CA THR A 93 17.12 -12.81 -2.00
C THR A 93 16.17 -12.64 -3.19
N GLY A 94 16.45 -13.28 -4.33
CA GLY A 94 15.59 -13.21 -5.52
C GLY A 94 14.22 -13.86 -5.29
N ARG A 95 14.17 -14.91 -4.47
CA ARG A 95 12.93 -15.59 -4.08
C ARG A 95 12.06 -14.72 -3.17
N HIS A 96 12.66 -14.02 -2.20
CA HIS A 96 11.93 -13.08 -1.35
C HIS A 96 11.36 -11.88 -2.13
N ILE A 97 12.12 -11.36 -3.10
CA ILE A 97 11.66 -10.26 -3.95
C ILE A 97 10.48 -10.69 -4.82
N LEU A 98 10.56 -11.87 -5.43
CA LEU A 98 9.44 -12.43 -6.21
C LEU A 98 8.19 -12.63 -5.34
N GLN A 99 8.37 -13.20 -4.15
CA GLN A 99 7.27 -13.40 -3.21
C GLN A 99 6.57 -12.08 -2.90
N ARG A 100 7.33 -11.01 -2.66
CA ARG A 100 6.78 -9.67 -2.44
C ARG A 100 6.00 -9.15 -3.66
N HIS A 101 6.51 -9.33 -4.88
CA HIS A 101 5.77 -8.93 -6.09
C HIS A 101 4.46 -9.71 -6.26
N ARG A 102 4.40 -10.99 -5.85
CA ARG A 102 3.15 -11.78 -5.82
C ARG A 102 2.16 -11.30 -4.76
N GLU A 103 2.64 -10.96 -3.57
CA GLU A 103 1.80 -10.38 -2.51
C GLU A 103 1.19 -9.06 -2.98
N ILE A 104 2.02 -8.15 -3.53
CA ILE A 104 1.57 -6.86 -4.07
C ILE A 104 0.54 -7.04 -5.21
N LEU A 105 0.78 -7.96 -6.16
CA LEU A 105 -0.18 -8.27 -7.22
C LEU A 105 -1.52 -8.74 -6.65
N SER A 106 -1.48 -9.64 -5.66
CA SER A 106 -2.69 -10.16 -5.00
C SER A 106 -3.48 -9.05 -4.31
N ASP A 107 -2.78 -8.14 -3.62
CA ASP A 107 -3.38 -6.98 -2.96
C ASP A 107 -4.07 -6.08 -3.99
N TYR A 108 -3.39 -5.74 -5.09
CA TYR A 108 -4.00 -4.93 -6.16
C TYR A 108 -5.21 -5.61 -6.81
N GLN A 109 -5.17 -6.93 -7.04
CA GLN A 109 -6.31 -7.67 -7.55
C GLN A 109 -7.49 -7.67 -6.57
N GLN A 110 -7.23 -7.77 -5.27
CA GLN A 110 -8.27 -7.69 -4.25
C GLN A 110 -8.91 -6.31 -4.21
N GLU A 111 -8.11 -5.24 -4.18
CA GLU A 111 -8.59 -3.86 -4.17
C GLU A 111 -9.34 -3.51 -5.46
N PHE A 112 -8.87 -4.00 -6.60
CA PHE A 112 -9.57 -3.86 -7.87
C PHE A 112 -10.95 -4.52 -7.82
N ARG A 113 -11.05 -5.77 -7.35
CA ARG A 113 -12.33 -6.48 -7.22
C ARG A 113 -13.31 -5.74 -6.30
N LYS A 114 -12.83 -5.22 -5.16
CA LYS A 114 -13.66 -4.42 -4.24
C LYS A 114 -14.17 -3.15 -4.91
N THR A 115 -13.27 -2.41 -5.58
CA THR A 115 -13.61 -1.16 -6.26
C THR A 115 -14.59 -1.40 -7.40
N LYS A 116 -14.38 -2.45 -8.20
CA LYS A 116 -15.28 -2.88 -9.28
C LYS A 116 -16.67 -3.22 -8.75
N ALA A 117 -16.76 -4.07 -7.72
CA ALA A 117 -18.04 -4.44 -7.12
C ALA A 117 -18.78 -3.22 -6.54
N HIS A 118 -18.06 -2.29 -5.94
CA HIS A 118 -18.64 -1.04 -5.45
C HIS A 118 -19.23 -0.20 -6.60
N ILE A 119 -18.48 -0.02 -7.68
CA ILE A 119 -18.95 0.71 -8.87
C ILE A 119 -20.15 0.01 -9.51
N GLU A 120 -20.10 -1.31 -9.69
CA GLU A 120 -21.22 -2.08 -10.23
C GLU A 120 -22.49 -1.92 -9.38
N SER A 121 -22.36 -1.89 -8.04
CA SER A 121 -23.51 -1.65 -7.17
C SER A 121 -24.13 -0.27 -7.36
N ILE A 122 -23.31 0.76 -7.63
CA ILE A 122 -23.77 2.12 -7.91
C ILE A 122 -24.47 2.18 -9.26
N ILE A 123 -23.89 1.56 -10.30
CA ILE A 123 -24.48 1.50 -11.63
C ILE A 123 -25.83 0.76 -11.59
N GLN A 124 -25.89 -0.39 -10.92
CA GLN A 124 -27.14 -1.15 -10.75
C GLN A 124 -28.21 -0.33 -10.03
N ARG A 125 -27.82 0.40 -8.98
CA ARG A 125 -28.73 1.29 -8.26
C ARG A 125 -29.28 2.39 -9.16
N GLN A 126 -28.45 2.96 -10.03
CA GLN A 126 -28.87 3.98 -10.98
C GLN A 126 -29.81 3.41 -12.04
N ASP A 127 -29.54 2.22 -12.57
CA ASP A 127 -30.38 1.58 -13.58
C ASP A 127 -31.79 1.26 -13.04
N LEU A 128 -31.88 0.85 -11.77
CA LEU A 128 -33.15 0.67 -11.06
C LEU A 128 -33.94 1.99 -10.89
N LEU A 129 -33.26 3.09 -10.54
CA LEU A 129 -33.89 4.41 -10.40
C LEU A 129 -34.34 4.99 -11.75
N SER A 130 -33.52 4.80 -12.80
CA SER A 130 -33.84 5.16 -14.19
C SER A 130 -35.09 4.43 -14.71
N SER A 131 -35.16 3.11 -14.47
CA SER A 131 -36.29 2.28 -14.88
C SER A 131 -37.59 2.65 -14.18
N ASN A 132 -37.53 3.09 -12.93
CA ASN A 132 -38.71 3.53 -12.19
C ASN A 132 -39.16 4.93 -12.64
N SER A 133 -38.20 5.84 -12.90
CA SER A 133 -38.51 7.19 -13.34
C SER A 133 -39.14 7.25 -14.73
N SER A 134 -38.79 6.34 -15.65
CA SER A 134 -39.41 6.29 -16.98
C SER A 134 -40.88 5.85 -16.97
N ASN A 135 -41.31 5.08 -15.96
CA ASN A 135 -42.71 4.66 -15.77
C ASN A 135 -43.59 5.69 -15.04
N ILE A 136 -42.98 6.70 -14.42
CA ILE A 136 -43.69 7.74 -13.64
C ILE A 136 -44.24 8.88 -14.53
N TYR A 137 -43.82 8.98 -15.80
CA TYR A 137 -44.25 10.06 -16.72
C TYR A 137 -45.73 10.02 -17.17
N HIS A 138 -46.61 9.34 -16.44
CA HIS A 138 -48.05 9.36 -16.71
C HIS A 138 -48.91 9.40 -15.44
N LYS A 139 -48.99 10.57 -14.76
CA LYS A 139 -50.26 11.13 -14.22
C LYS A 139 -50.12 12.50 -13.51
N PRO A 140 -51.22 13.28 -13.41
CA PRO A 140 -51.22 14.64 -12.87
C PRO A 140 -51.47 14.62 -11.36
N ASN A 141 -50.42 14.66 -10.55
CA ASN A 141 -50.47 15.09 -9.15
C ASN A 141 -49.05 15.44 -8.65
N GLU A 142 -48.37 16.25 -9.45
CA GLU A 142 -46.96 16.65 -9.32
C GLU A 142 -46.60 17.13 -7.90
N GLU A 143 -47.53 17.79 -7.20
CA GLU A 143 -47.31 18.30 -5.85
C GLU A 143 -47.35 17.21 -4.77
N MET A 144 -48.31 16.28 -4.83
CA MET A 144 -48.39 15.16 -3.88
C MET A 144 -47.27 14.14 -4.11
N GLU A 145 -46.92 13.92 -5.36
CA GLU A 145 -45.82 13.02 -5.73
C GLU A 145 -44.46 13.62 -5.35
N SER A 146 -44.27 14.93 -5.55
CA SER A 146 -43.10 15.66 -5.06
C SER A 146 -42.96 15.53 -3.54
N LEU A 147 -44.04 15.71 -2.78
CA LEU A 147 -44.02 15.57 -1.32
C LEU A 147 -43.75 14.12 -0.86
N LEU A 148 -44.27 13.12 -1.57
CA LEU A 148 -43.99 11.71 -1.26
C LEU A 148 -42.53 11.35 -1.58
N MET A 149 -42.00 11.85 -2.70
CA MET A 149 -40.60 11.67 -3.08
C MET A 149 -39.66 12.39 -2.12
N GLU A 150 -40.02 13.60 -1.69
CA GLU A 150 -39.30 14.34 -0.64
C GLU A 150 -39.29 13.53 0.66
N ASN A 151 -40.44 13.02 1.09
CA ASN A 151 -40.53 12.21 2.30
C ASN A 151 -39.70 10.93 2.22
N GLU A 152 -39.70 10.26 1.07
CA GLU A 152 -38.88 9.08 0.83
C GLU A 152 -37.38 9.42 0.83
N SER A 153 -36.98 10.52 0.19
CA SER A 153 -35.59 11.00 0.18
C SER A 153 -35.10 11.40 1.57
N VAL A 154 -35.95 12.01 2.41
CA VAL A 154 -35.67 12.34 3.80
C VAL A 154 -35.47 11.07 4.61
N ARG A 155 -36.37 10.09 4.48
CA ARG A 155 -36.28 8.80 5.17
C ARG A 155 -35.02 8.02 4.76
N ASN A 156 -34.65 8.11 3.48
CA ASN A 156 -33.43 7.46 2.98
C ASN A 156 -32.16 8.19 3.47
N SER A 157 -32.21 9.52 3.58
CA SER A 157 -31.12 10.33 4.14
C SER A 157 -30.90 10.04 5.62
N GLU A 158 -31.98 9.86 6.40
CA GLU A 158 -31.91 9.46 7.81
C GLU A 158 -31.18 8.12 7.97
N ARG A 159 -31.52 7.12 7.15
CA ARG A 159 -30.87 5.81 7.17
C ARG A 159 -29.38 5.86 6.81
N LEU A 160 -29.00 6.74 5.88
CA LEU A 160 -27.60 6.95 5.50
C LEU A 160 -26.81 7.69 6.57
N LEU A 161 -27.44 8.64 7.27
CA LEU A 161 -26.83 9.31 8.41
C LEU A 161 -26.53 8.31 9.53
N ASP A 162 -27.47 7.39 9.82
CA ASP A 162 -27.24 6.32 10.79
C ASP A 162 -26.09 5.39 10.37
N GLU A 163 -25.97 5.06 9.08
CA GLU A 163 -24.87 4.25 8.56
C GLU A 163 -23.52 5.00 8.66
N GLN A 164 -23.47 6.28 8.31
CA GLN A 164 -22.28 7.11 8.46
C GLN A 164 -21.89 7.31 9.93
N ILE A 165 -22.86 7.44 10.84
CA ILE A 165 -22.61 7.50 12.28
C ILE A 165 -21.97 6.19 12.74
N ASN A 166 -22.50 5.03 12.32
CA ASN A 166 -21.92 3.74 12.67
C ASN A 166 -20.50 3.57 12.10
N ILE A 167 -20.26 3.95 10.84
CA ILE A 167 -18.91 3.90 10.22
C ILE A 167 -17.94 4.84 10.96
N ALA A 168 -18.39 6.04 11.36
CA ALA A 168 -17.58 6.99 12.12
C ALA A 168 -17.26 6.48 13.53
N LEU A 169 -18.21 5.81 14.19
CA LEU A 169 -18.00 5.19 15.50
C LEU A 169 -17.00 4.04 15.42
N ASP A 170 -17.09 3.17 14.41
CA ASP A 170 -16.15 2.07 14.19
C ASP A 170 -14.73 2.60 13.85
N SER A 171 -14.66 3.64 13.01
CA SER A 171 -13.40 4.36 12.72
C SER A 171 -12.79 4.99 13.98
N ARG A 172 -13.61 5.52 14.89
CA ARG A 172 -13.14 6.05 16.17
C ARG A 172 -12.59 4.95 17.06
N GLU A 173 -13.26 3.80 17.14
CA GLU A 173 -12.80 2.66 17.94
C GLU A 173 -11.46 2.11 17.44
N THR A 174 -11.32 1.95 16.11
CA THR A 174 -10.06 1.51 15.48
C THR A 174 -8.92 2.52 15.69
N LEU A 175 -9.18 3.83 15.62
CA LEU A 175 -8.16 4.85 15.94
C LEU A 175 -7.77 4.85 17.43
N ILE A 176 -8.71 4.59 18.34
CA ILE A 176 -8.43 4.46 19.77
C ILE A 176 -7.57 3.23 20.04
N SER A 177 -7.86 2.09 19.41
CA SER A 177 -7.06 0.86 19.57
C SER A 177 -5.65 1.02 18.98
N GLN A 178 -5.52 1.68 17.82
CA GLN A 178 -4.22 2.06 17.24
C GLN A 178 -3.42 2.98 18.17
N ARG A 179 -4.06 3.99 18.78
CA ARG A 179 -3.42 4.88 19.76
C ARG A 179 -2.90 4.12 20.97
N GLN A 180 -3.63 3.11 21.45
CA GLN A 180 -3.18 2.26 22.55
C GLN A 180 -1.96 1.41 22.13
N ALA A 181 -1.97 0.85 20.92
CA ALA A 181 -0.83 0.12 20.37
C ALA A 181 0.43 1.00 20.22
N PHE A 182 0.30 2.23 19.73
CA PHE A 182 1.41 3.20 19.67
C PHE A 182 1.93 3.58 21.06
N LYS A 183 1.05 3.70 22.06
CA LYS A 183 1.47 3.95 23.45
C LYS A 183 2.27 2.77 24.01
N ALA A 184 1.85 1.54 23.71
CA ALA A 184 2.60 0.33 24.06
C ALA A 184 3.95 0.27 23.34
N MET A 185 4.01 0.64 22.05
CA MET A 185 5.24 0.72 21.28
C MET A 185 6.19 1.79 21.83
N ARG A 186 5.69 2.98 22.17
CA ARG A 186 6.46 4.05 22.81
C ARG A 186 7.04 3.59 24.15
N LYS A 187 6.28 2.83 24.93
CA LYS A 187 6.77 2.23 26.19
C LYS A 187 7.91 1.25 25.91
N LYS A 188 7.76 0.35 24.95
CA LYS A 188 8.84 -0.58 24.53
C LYS A 188 10.07 0.15 24.00
N LEU A 189 9.89 1.21 23.21
CA LEU A 189 11.00 2.06 22.72
C LEU A 189 11.70 2.79 23.86
N ASN A 190 10.95 3.27 24.85
CA ASN A 190 11.53 3.90 26.04
C ASN A 190 12.29 2.87 26.89
N ASP A 191 11.77 1.65 27.03
CA ASP A 191 12.48 0.55 27.70
C ASP A 191 13.77 0.13 26.94
N ILE A 192 13.76 0.19 25.60
CA ILE A 192 14.97 -0.02 24.77
C ILE A 192 15.95 1.15 24.94
N SER A 193 15.47 2.40 24.91
CA SER A 193 16.26 3.62 25.15
C SER A 193 16.94 3.58 26.52
N ASN A 194 16.23 3.12 27.55
CA ASN A 194 16.77 2.92 28.90
C ASN A 194 17.80 1.77 28.97
N ARG A 195 17.83 0.86 27.99
CA ARG A 195 18.84 -0.22 27.87
C ARG A 195 20.03 0.16 26.99
N PHE A 196 19.94 1.19 26.15
CA PHE A 196 21.07 1.71 25.37
C PHE A 196 22.31 2.14 26.20
N PRO A 197 22.21 2.79 27.39
CA PRO A 197 23.38 3.08 28.21
C PRO A 197 24.05 1.82 28.79
N VAL A 198 23.33 0.71 28.92
CA VAL A 198 23.89 -0.60 29.35
C VAL A 198 24.70 -1.24 28.22
N ILE A 199 24.27 -1.09 26.97
CA ILE A 199 25.00 -1.56 25.80
C ILE A 199 26.31 -0.77 25.62
N ASN A 200 26.30 0.55 25.87
CA ASN A 200 27.53 1.35 25.83
C ASN A 200 28.55 0.92 26.90
N ASN A 201 28.10 0.52 28.10
CA ASN A 201 28.96 -0.05 29.13
C ASN A 201 29.57 -1.41 28.73
N LEU A 202 28.82 -2.25 28.02
CA LEU A 202 29.31 -3.53 27.49
C LEU A 202 30.33 -3.32 26.36
N VAL A 203 30.06 -2.39 25.43
CA VAL A 203 30.99 -2.01 24.35
C VAL A 203 32.27 -1.40 24.93
N HIS A 204 32.17 -0.57 25.97
CA HIS A 204 33.35 -0.05 26.68
C HIS A 204 34.15 -1.14 27.39
N LYS A 205 33.51 -2.11 28.06
CA LYS A 205 34.18 -3.25 28.71
C LYS A 205 34.94 -4.12 27.71
N ILE A 206 34.43 -4.28 26.50
CA ILE A 206 35.08 -5.06 25.42
C ILE A 206 36.32 -4.31 24.89
N ASN A 207 36.24 -3.00 24.67
CA ASN A 207 37.37 -2.20 24.20
C ASN A 207 38.49 -2.02 25.25
N LEU A 208 38.18 -2.09 26.54
CA LEU A 208 39.18 -2.00 27.62
C LEU A 208 40.09 -3.23 27.71
N ARG A 209 39.61 -4.44 27.39
CA ARG A 209 40.46 -5.64 27.38
C ARG A 209 41.49 -5.59 26.25
N LYS A 210 41.09 -5.17 25.04
CA LYS A 210 42.01 -5.02 23.89
C LYS A 210 43.07 -3.94 24.13
N LYS A 211 42.75 -2.87 24.86
CA LYS A 211 43.72 -1.80 25.18
C LYS A 211 44.75 -2.23 26.23
N LYS A 212 44.39 -3.10 27.18
CA LYS A 212 45.35 -3.59 28.18
C LYS A 212 46.50 -4.38 27.54
N ASP A 213 46.19 -5.28 26.61
CA ASP A 213 47.21 -6.09 25.95
C ASP A 213 48.15 -5.24 25.09
N ALA A 214 47.61 -4.22 24.40
CA ALA A 214 48.41 -3.28 23.61
C ALA A 214 49.33 -2.39 24.48
N VAL A 215 48.87 -1.94 25.65
CA VAL A 215 49.68 -1.15 26.59
C VAL A 215 50.81 -1.98 27.17
N ILE A 216 50.55 -3.25 27.54
CA ILE A 216 51.58 -4.16 28.06
C ILE A 216 52.64 -4.41 26.98
N LEU A 217 52.22 -4.73 25.75
CA LEU A 217 53.14 -4.98 24.63
C LEU A 217 54.01 -3.75 24.32
N GLY A 218 53.40 -2.57 24.26
CA GLY A 218 54.10 -1.31 24.02
C GLY A 218 55.11 -0.96 25.13
N SER A 219 54.76 -1.22 26.39
CA SER A 219 55.66 -0.99 27.53
C SER A 219 56.90 -1.89 27.47
N VAL A 220 56.73 -3.17 27.12
CA VAL A 220 57.86 -4.12 27.03
C VAL A 220 58.81 -3.72 25.90
N ILE A 221 58.26 -3.37 24.73
CA ILE A 221 59.04 -2.93 23.57
C ILE A 221 59.79 -1.63 23.89
N GLY A 222 59.12 -0.65 24.50
CA GLY A 222 59.73 0.62 24.90
C GLY A 222 60.86 0.43 25.91
N PHE A 223 60.65 -0.40 26.93
CA PHE A 223 61.68 -0.71 27.92
C PHE A 223 62.90 -1.40 27.29
N CYS A 224 62.67 -2.34 26.39
CA CYS A 224 63.74 -3.07 25.69
C CYS A 224 64.56 -2.12 24.80
N LEU A 225 63.92 -1.21 24.07
CA LEU A 225 64.62 -0.21 23.25
C LEU A 225 65.42 0.79 24.10
N LEU A 226 64.87 1.23 25.24
CA LEU A 226 65.56 2.17 26.14
C LEU A 226 66.81 1.54 26.75
N PHE A 227 66.73 0.28 27.15
CA PHE A 227 67.88 -0.49 27.64
C PHE A 227 68.97 -0.67 26.56
N PHE A 228 68.56 -1.00 25.32
CA PHE A 228 69.50 -1.11 24.19
C PHE A 228 70.18 0.22 23.87
N LEU A 229 69.45 1.32 23.90
CA LEU A 229 69.98 2.64 23.61
C LEU A 229 70.96 3.08 24.71
N TRP A 230 70.63 2.80 25.97
CA TRP A 230 71.53 3.04 27.10
C TRP A 230 72.84 2.24 26.97
N TYR A 231 72.76 0.96 26.58
CA TYR A 231 73.95 0.12 26.37
C TYR A 231 74.80 0.54 25.15
N MET A 232 74.19 1.14 24.12
CA MET A 232 74.91 1.52 22.90
C MET A 232 75.58 2.90 23.02
N PHE A 233 74.96 3.83 23.77
CA PHE A 233 75.47 5.20 23.96
C PHE A 233 76.25 5.40 25.26
N GLY A 234 76.15 4.49 26.23
CA GLY A 234 76.91 4.49 27.49
C GLY A 234 77.98 3.43 27.49
#